data_AF-A0A9W8DYI0-F1
#
_entry.id   AF-A0A9W8DYI0-F1
#
_cell.length_a   1.000
_cell.length_b   1.000
_cell.length_c   1.000
_cell.angle_alpha   90.00
_cell.angle_beta   90.00
_cell.angle_gamma   90.00
#
_symmetry.space_group_name_H-M   'P 1'
#
loop_
_entity.id
_entity.type
_entity.pdbx_description
1 polymer ?
#
loop_
_entity_poly.entity_id
_entity_poly.type
_entity_poly.pdbx_seq_one_letter_code
_entity_poly.pdbx_strand_id
1 'polypeptide(L)'
;DALRRYVEQAMNEAVKRTCPQCHVSFVKSDGCNKMVCRCGYTMCYICRRDIAKESYNHFCQHFRIIPGSACQECNKCDLYRCEDEQTARKQAAERAQQEYLRTMGSTAGDPGDMFEELDNFYFRNIALQKLEQWLEDAVVLLVEYLLILPSVGAH
;
A
#
# COMPACT_ATOMS: atom_id res chain seq x y z
N ASP A 1 -2.97 13.11 1.47
CA ASP A 1 -1.93 12.32 0.76
C ASP A 1 -0.72 11.92 1.61
N ALA A 2 -0.89 11.03 2.60
CA ALA A 2 0.22 10.39 3.33
C ALA A 2 0.60 9.04 2.71
N LEU A 3 -0.41 8.20 2.37
CA LEU A 3 -0.22 6.94 1.65
C LEU A 3 0.55 7.13 0.33
N ARG A 4 0.15 8.11 -0.49
CA ARG A 4 0.83 8.42 -1.76
C ARG A 4 2.32 8.67 -1.56
N ARG A 5 2.69 9.55 -0.62
CA ARG A 5 4.09 9.87 -0.30
C ARG A 5 4.86 8.65 0.21
N TYR A 6 4.24 7.83 1.04
CA TYR A 6 4.84 6.59 1.56
C TYR A 6 5.16 5.60 0.43
N VAL A 7 4.21 5.39 -0.49
CA VAL A 7 4.38 4.53 -1.67
C VAL A 7 5.44 5.09 -2.61
N GLU A 8 5.38 6.38 -2.94
CA GLU A 8 6.37 7.05 -3.81
C GLU A 8 7.78 6.96 -3.22
N GLN A 9 7.94 7.12 -1.91
CA GLN A 9 9.22 6.94 -1.23
C GLN A 9 9.74 5.50 -1.37
N ALA A 10 8.91 4.50 -1.09
CA ALA A 10 9.30 3.09 -1.20
C ALA A 10 9.68 2.68 -2.63
N MET A 11 8.94 3.16 -3.64
CA MET A 11 9.28 2.96 -5.05
C MET A 11 10.67 3.52 -5.39
N ASN A 12 10.96 4.73 -4.90
CA ASN A 12 12.24 5.39 -5.14
C ASN A 12 13.41 4.67 -4.44
N GLU A 13 13.22 4.16 -3.22
CA GLU A 13 14.22 3.41 -2.46
C GLU A 13 14.52 2.03 -3.04
N ALA A 14 13.56 1.43 -3.75
CA ALA A 14 13.73 0.13 -4.39
C ALA A 14 14.87 0.12 -5.43
N VAL A 15 15.00 1.21 -6.20
CA VAL A 15 15.99 1.34 -7.27
C VAL A 15 17.23 2.11 -6.85
N LYS A 16 17.12 3.06 -5.92
CA LYS A 16 18.28 3.80 -5.40
C LYS A 16 19.16 2.91 -4.53
N ARG A 17 20.48 3.07 -4.68
CA ARG A 17 21.48 2.57 -3.73
C ARG A 17 22.09 3.74 -3.00
N THR A 18 22.22 3.62 -1.68
CA THR A 18 22.75 4.67 -0.81
C THR A 18 24.02 4.17 -0.17
N CYS A 19 25.10 4.95 -0.29
CA CYS A 19 26.35 4.63 0.38
C CYS A 19 26.19 4.72 1.90
N PRO A 20 26.49 3.67 2.68
CA PRO A 20 26.37 3.73 4.13
C PRO A 20 27.46 4.58 4.80
N GLN A 21 28.53 4.95 4.07
CA GLN A 21 29.64 5.76 4.58
C GLN A 21 29.45 7.26 4.38
N CYS A 22 28.96 7.70 3.21
CA CYS A 22 28.80 9.12 2.90
C CYS A 22 27.38 9.52 2.48
N HIS A 23 26.43 8.58 2.53
CA HIS A 23 25.00 8.78 2.27
C HIS A 23 24.63 9.31 0.88
N VAL A 24 25.56 9.34 -0.06
CA VAL A 24 25.24 9.65 -1.46
C VAL A 24 24.41 8.52 -2.07
N SER A 25 23.28 8.89 -2.67
CA SER A 25 22.43 7.97 -3.42
C SER A 25 22.77 8.00 -4.90
N PHE A 26 22.69 6.84 -5.54
CA PHE A 26 22.88 6.68 -6.97
C PHE A 26 22.00 5.55 -7.52
N VAL A 27 21.69 5.63 -8.81
CA VAL A 27 21.04 4.59 -9.59
C VAL A 27 22.04 4.14 -10.65
N LYS A 28 22.10 2.83 -10.90
CA LYS A 28 22.99 2.30 -11.93
C LYS A 28 22.32 2.49 -13.29
N SER A 29 22.97 3.19 -14.22
CA SER A 29 22.51 3.28 -15.60
C SER A 29 22.85 1.99 -16.36
N ASP A 30 24.09 1.54 -16.29
CA ASP A 30 24.62 0.38 -17.03
C ASP A 30 25.83 -0.25 -16.31
N GLY A 31 26.35 -1.37 -16.82
CA GLY A 31 27.61 -1.98 -16.38
C GLY A 31 27.48 -3.15 -15.40
N CYS A 32 28.50 -3.40 -14.59
CA CYS A 32 28.54 -4.52 -13.65
C CYS A 32 27.99 -4.15 -12.26
N ASN A 33 27.61 -5.14 -11.46
CA ASN A 33 27.01 -4.96 -10.13
C ASN A 33 28.03 -4.70 -9.01
N LYS A 34 29.34 -4.63 -9.32
CA LYS A 34 30.36 -4.15 -8.39
C LYS A 34 30.46 -2.64 -8.48
N MET A 35 29.96 -1.92 -7.48
CA MET A 35 29.94 -0.46 -7.46
C MET A 35 30.98 0.07 -6.47
N VAL A 36 31.70 1.12 -6.85
CA VAL A 36 32.59 1.87 -5.95
C VAL A 36 32.05 3.28 -5.81
N CYS A 37 31.73 3.67 -4.58
CA CYS A 37 31.29 5.02 -4.27
C CYS A 37 32.45 6.01 -4.42
N ARG A 38 32.16 7.29 -4.66
CA ARG A 38 33.15 8.37 -4.71
C ARG A 38 33.99 8.50 -3.43
N CYS A 39 33.48 8.06 -2.28
CA CYS A 39 34.23 8.02 -1.02
C CYS A 39 35.12 6.77 -0.86
N GLY A 40 35.12 5.83 -1.82
CA GLY A 40 35.90 4.59 -1.78
C GLY A 40 35.13 3.35 -1.28
N TYR A 41 33.94 3.50 -0.71
CA TYR A 41 33.13 2.35 -0.27
C TYR A 41 32.72 1.46 -1.45
N THR A 42 33.02 0.16 -1.39
CA THR A 42 32.71 -0.80 -2.45
C THR A 42 31.55 -1.68 -2.05
N MET A 43 30.49 -1.71 -2.86
CA MET A 43 29.28 -2.47 -2.58
C MET A 43 28.77 -3.27 -3.77
N CYS A 44 28.00 -4.32 -3.47
CA CYS A 44 27.22 -5.03 -4.48
C CYS A 44 25.90 -4.31 -4.73
N TYR A 45 25.56 -4.06 -6.00
CA TYR A 45 24.27 -3.45 -6.36
C TYR A 45 23.08 -4.33 -5.98
N ILE A 46 23.21 -5.66 -6.09
CA ILE A 46 22.11 -6.60 -5.81
C ILE A 46 21.86 -6.68 -4.30
N CYS A 47 22.86 -7.11 -3.52
CA CYS A 47 22.67 -7.38 -2.09
C CYS A 47 22.99 -6.20 -1.16
N ARG A 48 23.46 -5.07 -1.70
CA ARG A 48 23.78 -3.82 -0.97
C ARG A 48 24.89 -3.93 0.09
N ARG A 49 25.55 -5.09 0.21
CA ARG A 49 26.61 -5.35 1.19
C ARG A 49 27.95 -4.76 0.77
N ASP A 50 28.80 -4.52 1.77
CA ASP A 50 30.23 -4.25 1.58
C ASP A 50 30.90 -5.46 0.94
N ILE A 51 31.57 -5.25 -0.18
CA ILE A 51 32.34 -6.28 -0.88
C ILE A 51 33.77 -5.81 -1.14
N ALA A 52 34.32 -4.86 -0.38
CA ALA A 52 35.67 -4.35 -0.58
C ALA A 52 36.73 -5.48 -0.49
N LYS A 53 36.55 -6.43 0.45
CA LYS A 53 37.46 -7.58 0.61
C LYS A 53 37.22 -8.68 -0.43
N GLU A 54 35.97 -9.00 -0.72
CA GLU A 54 35.61 -10.06 -1.69
C GLU A 54 35.89 -9.62 -3.13
N SER A 55 35.64 -8.34 -3.43
CA SER A 55 35.72 -7.75 -4.77
C SER A 55 34.93 -8.61 -5.78
N TYR A 56 35.58 -9.06 -6.84
CA TYR A 56 34.95 -9.91 -7.85
C TYR A 56 34.63 -11.34 -7.36
N ASN A 57 35.22 -11.80 -6.25
CA ASN A 57 34.92 -13.14 -5.70
C ASN A 57 33.52 -13.24 -5.08
N HIS A 58 32.87 -12.09 -4.85
CA HIS A 58 31.48 -11.99 -4.43
C HIS A 58 30.50 -12.55 -5.46
N PHE A 59 30.89 -12.51 -6.74
CA PHE A 59 30.00 -12.83 -7.85
C PHE A 59 30.16 -14.29 -8.30
N CYS A 60 29.05 -14.86 -8.74
CA CYS A 60 28.96 -16.20 -9.30
C CYS A 60 29.76 -16.28 -10.60
N GLN A 61 30.55 -17.34 -10.76
CA GLN A 61 31.34 -17.62 -11.97
C GLN A 61 30.82 -18.83 -12.75
N HIS A 62 29.75 -19.49 -12.27
CA HIS A 62 29.13 -20.61 -12.98
C HIS A 62 28.51 -20.16 -14.29
N PHE A 63 28.71 -20.98 -15.33
CA PHE A 63 28.12 -20.78 -16.64
C PHE A 63 26.59 -20.91 -16.56
N ARG A 64 25.88 -20.11 -17.36
CA ARG A 64 24.41 -20.14 -17.44
C ARG A 64 24.01 -20.39 -18.88
N ILE A 65 23.20 -21.42 -19.08
CA ILE A 65 22.61 -21.72 -20.39
C ILE A 65 21.69 -20.57 -20.83
N ILE A 66 20.91 -20.03 -19.89
CA ILE A 66 20.03 -18.88 -20.11
C ILE A 66 20.66 -17.66 -19.44
N PRO A 67 21.07 -16.62 -20.19
CA PRO A 67 21.58 -15.39 -19.60
C PRO A 67 20.59 -14.78 -18.60
N GLY A 68 21.08 -14.42 -17.40
CA GLY A 68 20.26 -13.81 -16.34
C GLY A 68 19.43 -14.77 -15.49
N SER A 69 19.35 -16.08 -15.80
CA SER A 69 18.64 -17.07 -14.97
C SER A 69 19.34 -17.27 -13.64
N ALA A 70 18.64 -17.57 -12.53
CA ALA A 70 19.30 -17.81 -11.24
C ALA A 70 20.31 -18.98 -11.30
N CYS A 71 21.43 -18.85 -10.57
CA CYS A 71 22.40 -19.94 -10.41
C CYS A 71 21.81 -21.04 -9.52
N GLN A 72 22.03 -22.30 -9.88
CA GLN A 72 21.58 -23.47 -9.10
C GLN A 72 22.72 -24.12 -8.29
N GLU A 73 23.96 -23.66 -8.49
CA GLU A 73 25.15 -24.23 -7.85
C GLU A 73 25.63 -23.42 -6.64
N CYS A 74 25.26 -22.14 -6.54
CA CYS A 74 25.66 -21.28 -5.43
C CYS A 74 24.71 -20.10 -5.20
N ASN A 75 24.88 -19.45 -4.06
CA ASN A 75 24.11 -18.28 -3.63
C ASN A 75 24.84 -16.94 -3.85
N LYS A 76 25.85 -16.91 -4.73
CA LYS A 76 26.60 -15.68 -5.05
C LYS A 76 25.82 -14.76 -5.98
N CYS A 77 26.07 -13.45 -5.88
CA CYS A 77 25.40 -12.47 -6.73
C CYS A 77 25.83 -12.60 -8.19
N ASP A 78 24.99 -12.16 -9.13
CA ASP A 78 25.34 -12.11 -10.54
C ASP A 78 26.05 -10.78 -10.86
N LEU A 79 27.18 -10.84 -11.57
CA LEU A 79 27.96 -9.64 -11.92
C LEU A 79 27.27 -8.75 -12.96
N TYR A 80 26.51 -9.33 -13.89
CA TYR A 80 25.95 -8.60 -15.04
C TYR A 80 24.42 -8.66 -15.14
N ARG A 81 23.74 -9.28 -14.16
CA ARG A 81 22.27 -9.23 -14.12
C ARG A 81 21.79 -7.79 -13.99
N CYS A 82 20.96 -7.36 -14.93
CA CYS A 82 20.16 -6.16 -14.81
C CYS A 82 18.91 -6.49 -13.99
N GLU A 83 18.69 -5.74 -12.91
CA GLU A 83 17.40 -5.77 -12.22
C GLU A 83 16.35 -5.08 -13.12
N ASP A 84 15.17 -5.68 -13.24
CA ASP A 84 14.02 -5.01 -13.84
C ASP A 84 13.53 -3.96 -12.84
N GLU A 85 13.95 -2.70 -13.05
CA GLU A 85 13.57 -1.58 -12.21
C GLU A 85 12.06 -1.39 -12.12
N GLN A 86 11.32 -1.68 -13.20
CA GLN A 86 9.88 -1.50 -13.23
C GLN A 86 9.21 -2.52 -12.32
N THR A 87 9.64 -3.78 -12.40
CA THR A 87 9.19 -4.83 -11.49
C THR A 87 9.57 -4.52 -10.05
N ALA A 88 10.79 -4.02 -9.79
CA ALA A 88 11.23 -3.64 -8.45
C ALA A 88 10.39 -2.49 -7.85
N ARG A 89 10.09 -1.44 -8.64
CA ARG A 89 9.21 -0.34 -8.24
C ARG A 89 7.80 -0.83 -7.94
N LYS A 90 7.23 -1.67 -8.81
CA LYS A 90 5.88 -2.23 -8.64
C LYS A 90 5.76 -3.04 -7.34
N GLN A 91 6.69 -3.96 -7.11
CA GLN A 91 6.71 -4.78 -5.89
C GLN A 91 6.94 -3.94 -4.62
N ALA A 92 7.70 -2.85 -4.70
CA ALA A 92 7.88 -1.94 -3.59
C ALA A 92 6.60 -1.13 -3.31
N ALA A 93 5.89 -0.70 -4.35
CA ALA A 93 4.62 -0.01 -4.20
C ALA A 93 3.56 -0.88 -3.53
N GLU A 94 3.40 -2.12 -4.01
CA GLU A 94 2.42 -3.07 -3.47
C GLU A 94 2.71 -3.39 -1.99
N ARG A 95 3.97 -3.68 -1.65
CA ARG A 95 4.36 -3.94 -0.25
C ARG A 95 4.16 -2.72 0.64
N ALA A 96 4.53 -1.53 0.17
CA ALA A 96 4.36 -0.29 0.93
C ALA A 96 2.88 0.01 1.17
N GLN A 97 2.01 -0.21 0.17
CA GLN A 97 0.57 -0.04 0.34
C GLN A 97 0.01 -1.00 1.40
N GLN A 98 0.37 -2.29 1.33
CA GLN A 98 -0.07 -3.30 2.30
C GLN A 98 0.40 -2.98 3.72
N GLU A 99 1.67 -2.58 3.88
CA GLU A 99 2.24 -2.22 5.18
C GLU A 99 1.59 -0.96 5.76
N TYR A 100 1.35 0.06 4.93
CA TYR A 100 0.68 1.29 5.36
C TYR A 100 -0.74 1.00 5.87
N LEU A 101 -1.49 0.15 5.15
CA LEU A 101 -2.83 -0.27 5.58
C LEU A 101 -2.80 -1.06 6.88
N ARG A 102 -1.83 -1.99 7.03
CA ARG A 102 -1.65 -2.79 8.26
C ARG A 102 -1.35 -1.91 9.48
N THR A 103 -0.44 -0.94 9.31
CA THR A 103 -0.03 -0.07 10.43
C THR A 103 -1.12 0.93 10.79
N MET A 104 -1.75 1.59 9.81
CA MET A 104 -2.88 2.48 10.07
C MET A 104 -4.09 1.75 10.70
N GLY A 105 -4.35 0.51 10.27
CA GLY A 105 -5.37 -0.36 10.88
C GLY A 105 -5.04 -0.85 12.28
N SER A 106 -3.79 -0.69 12.75
CA SER A 106 -3.39 -0.99 14.14
C SER A 106 -3.38 0.26 15.03
N THR A 107 -3.36 1.46 14.43
CA THR A 107 -3.33 2.76 15.15
C THR A 107 -4.68 3.46 15.20
N ALA A 108 -5.60 3.10 14.31
CA ALA A 108 -7.03 3.28 14.59
C ALA A 108 -7.40 2.20 15.61
N GLY A 109 -8.14 2.56 16.67
CA GLY A 109 -8.72 1.58 17.59
C GLY A 109 -9.44 0.47 16.82
N ASP A 110 -9.59 -0.67 17.48
CA ASP A 110 -10.25 -1.89 17.02
C ASP A 110 -11.28 -1.63 15.89
N PRO A 111 -11.16 -2.24 14.69
CA PRO A 111 -12.18 -2.11 13.65
C PRO A 111 -13.58 -2.59 14.08
N GLY A 112 -13.71 -3.26 15.24
CA GLY A 112 -14.98 -3.48 15.91
C GLY A 112 -15.73 -2.20 16.32
N ASP A 113 -15.03 -1.19 16.85
CA ASP A 113 -15.68 0.02 17.39
C ASP A 113 -16.25 0.93 16.28
N MET A 114 -15.56 1.01 15.13
CA MET A 114 -16.02 1.80 13.97
C MET A 114 -17.23 1.18 13.27
N PHE A 115 -17.34 -0.15 13.26
CA PHE A 115 -18.50 -0.84 12.68
C PHE A 115 -19.70 -0.80 13.63
N GLU A 116 -19.47 -0.88 14.94
CA GLU A 116 -20.54 -0.81 15.95
C GLU A 116 -21.16 0.59 16.07
N GLU A 117 -20.37 1.67 15.96
CA GLU A 117 -20.91 3.04 15.92
C GLU A 117 -21.67 3.35 14.61
N LEU A 118 -21.19 2.86 13.46
CA LEU A 118 -21.87 3.05 12.18
C LEU A 118 -23.16 2.22 12.09
N ASP A 119 -23.18 0.98 12.58
CA ASP A 119 -24.41 0.18 12.66
C ASP A 119 -25.40 0.84 13.62
N ASN A 120 -24.97 1.30 14.81
CA ASN A 120 -25.87 1.93 15.78
C ASN A 120 -26.43 3.27 15.25
N PHE A 121 -25.63 4.07 14.53
CA PHE A 121 -26.10 5.26 13.84
C PHE A 121 -27.05 4.93 12.69
N TYR A 122 -26.75 3.91 11.88
CA TYR A 122 -27.58 3.48 10.76
C TYR A 122 -28.93 2.92 11.24
N PHE A 123 -28.95 2.04 12.25
CA PHE A 123 -30.17 1.49 12.86
C PHE A 123 -31.04 2.58 13.49
N ARG A 124 -30.44 3.55 14.21
CA ARG A 124 -31.17 4.66 14.83
C ARG A 124 -31.78 5.60 13.79
N ASN A 125 -31.10 5.87 12.68
CA ASN A 125 -31.65 6.66 11.59
C ASN A 125 -32.78 5.94 10.85
N ILE A 126 -32.68 4.61 10.63
CA ILE A 126 -33.77 3.83 10.04
C ILE A 126 -35.01 3.83 10.95
N ALA A 127 -34.83 3.71 12.27
CA ALA A 127 -35.94 3.74 13.21
C ALA A 127 -36.67 5.10 13.21
N LEU A 128 -35.93 6.21 13.15
CA LEU A 128 -36.48 7.56 13.05
C LEU A 128 -37.21 7.78 11.71
N GLN A 129 -36.61 7.38 10.59
CA GLN A 129 -37.26 7.47 9.27
C GLN A 129 -38.56 6.65 9.19
N LYS A 130 -38.57 5.46 9.79
CA LYS A 130 -39.80 4.66 9.86
C LYS A 130 -40.85 5.40 10.67
N LEU A 131 -40.52 5.90 11.86
CA LEU A 131 -41.45 6.66 12.71
C LEU A 131 -42.04 7.89 11.99
N GLU A 132 -41.23 8.62 11.24
CA GLU A 132 -41.70 9.73 10.38
C GLU A 132 -42.69 9.24 9.34
N GLN A 133 -42.40 8.15 8.63
CA GLN A 133 -43.33 7.56 7.66
C GLN A 133 -44.65 7.13 8.31
N TRP A 134 -44.62 6.47 9.47
CA TRP A 134 -45.82 6.07 10.19
C TRP A 134 -46.67 7.28 10.63
N LEU A 135 -46.03 8.40 10.98
CA LEU A 135 -46.72 9.64 11.33
C LEU A 135 -47.35 10.28 10.09
N GLU A 136 -46.64 10.33 8.96
CA GLU A 136 -47.19 10.84 7.69
C GLU A 136 -48.39 10.01 7.24
N ASP A 137 -48.28 8.68 7.25
CA ASP A 137 -49.36 7.77 6.87
C ASP A 137 -50.59 7.94 7.80
N ALA A 138 -50.37 8.12 9.11
CA ALA A 138 -51.44 8.36 10.07
C ALA A 138 -52.13 9.72 9.85
N VAL A 139 -51.38 10.76 9.49
CA VAL A 139 -51.93 12.08 9.15
C VAL A 139 -52.77 11.98 7.88
N VAL A 140 -52.31 11.27 6.85
CA VAL A 140 -53.08 11.03 5.62
C VAL A 140 -54.40 10.32 5.93
N LEU A 141 -54.37 9.24 6.73
CA LEU A 141 -55.57 8.51 7.12
C LEU A 141 -56.55 9.37 7.94
N LEU A 142 -56.05 10.22 8.83
CA LEU A 142 -56.89 11.16 9.59
C LEU A 142 -57.52 12.21 8.69
N VAL A 143 -56.78 12.77 7.74
CA VAL A 143 -57.31 13.73 6.76
C VAL A 143 -58.35 13.08 5.87
N GLU A 144 -58.09 11.88 5.35
CA GLU A 144 -59.06 11.10 4.57
C GLU A 144 -60.33 10.82 5.38
N TYR A 145 -60.19 10.39 6.64
CA TYR A 145 -61.33 10.17 7.53
C TYR A 145 -62.15 11.44 7.74
N LEU A 146 -61.50 12.59 7.99
CA LEU A 146 -62.16 13.89 8.17
C LEU A 146 -62.81 14.41 6.88
N LEU A 147 -62.27 14.10 5.71
CA LEU A 147 -62.85 14.45 4.40
C LEU A 147 -64.05 13.58 4.03
N ILE A 148 -64.18 12.38 4.62
CA ILE A 148 -65.29 11.45 4.40
C ILE A 148 -66.40 11.62 5.46
N LEU A 149 -66.17 12.43 6.52
CA LEU A 149 -67.22 12.74 7.48
C LEU A 149 -68.37 13.47 6.77
N PRO A 150 -69.61 12.93 6.80
CA PRO A 150 -70.75 13.65 6.26
C PRO A 150 -70.89 14.94 7.05
N SER A 151 -71.03 16.07 6.34
CA SER A 151 -71.35 17.35 6.96
C SER A 151 -72.63 17.16 7.78
N VAL A 152 -72.50 17.09 9.11
CA VAL A 152 -73.67 17.12 9.98
C VAL A 152 -74.26 18.50 9.80
N GLY A 153 -75.33 18.53 9.01
CA GLY A 153 -76.01 19.75 8.60
C GLY A 153 -76.41 20.57 9.82
N ALA A 154 -76.11 21.87 9.73
CA ALA A 154 -76.71 22.87 10.57
C ALA A 154 -78.24 22.82 10.43
N HIS A 155 -78.94 22.54 11.52
CA HIS A 155 -80.30 22.95 11.80
C HIS A 155 -80.46 23.23 13.29
#